data_AF-A0A1D8RDK7-F1
#
_entry.id   AF-A0A1D8RDK7-F1
#
_cell.length_a   1.000
_cell.length_b   1.000
_cell.length_c   1.000
_cell.angle_alpha   90.00
_cell.angle_beta   90.00
_cell.angle_gamma   90.00
#
_symmetry.space_group_name_H-M   'P 1'
#
loop_
_entity.id
_entity.type
_entity.pdbx_description
1 polymer ?
#
loop_
_entity_poly.entity_id
_entity_poly.type
_entity_poly.pdbx_seq_one_letter_code
_entity_poly.pdbx_strand_id
1 'polypeptide(L)' 'MSILLNIIFLSQALLLTILIISRNPARLPGFEKARNQSLDKTIILLVISLIIVMFGFKCR' A
#
# COMPACT_ATOMS: atom_id res chain seq x y z
N MET A 1 -4.24 10.44 -20.38
CA MET A 1 -3.91 10.21 -18.95
C MET A 1 -3.48 11.53 -18.32
N SER A 2 -4.05 11.94 -17.19
CA SER A 2 -3.62 13.15 -16.49
C SER A 2 -2.31 12.89 -15.74
N ILE A 3 -1.33 13.78 -15.86
CA ILE A 3 -0.04 13.72 -15.13
C ILE A 3 -0.26 13.49 -13.63
N LEU A 4 -1.34 14.07 -13.08
CA LEU A 4 -1.74 13.91 -11.68
C LEU A 4 -2.00 12.43 -11.30
N LEU A 5 -2.71 11.68 -12.14
CA LEU A 5 -3.03 10.27 -11.87
C LEU A 5 -1.78 9.39 -11.89
N ASN A 6 -0.81 9.71 -12.77
CA ASN A 6 0.47 9.01 -12.81
C ASN A 6 1.30 9.26 -11.55
N ILE A 7 1.30 10.50 -11.03
CA ILE A 7 1.98 10.84 -9.77
C ILE A 7 1.33 10.11 -8.58
N ILE A 8 -0.01 10.08 -8.54
CA ILE A 8 -0.76 9.35 -7.50
C ILE A 8 -0.43 7.85 -7.56
N PHE A 9 -0.44 7.26 -8.76
CA PHE A 9 -0.08 5.86 -8.94
C PHE A 9 1.36 5.55 -8.50
N LEU A 10 2.32 6.37 -8.92
CA LEU A 10 3.73 6.21 -8.57
C LEU A 10 3.96 6.31 -7.06
N SER A 11 3.34 7.29 -6.40
CA SER A 11 3.46 7.47 -4.94
C SER A 11 2.85 6.31 -4.16
N GLN A 12 1.72 5.77 -4.61
CA GLN A 12 1.10 4.58 -4.00
C GLN A 12 1.98 3.34 -4.16
N ALA A 13 2.57 3.12 -5.35
CA ALA A 13 3.47 1.98 -5.58
C ALA A 13 4.74 2.05 -4.72
N LEU A 14 5.35 3.24 -4.59
CA LEU A 14 6.50 3.49 -3.72
C LEU A 14 6.16 3.20 -2.26
N LEU A 15 5.06 3.76 -1.77
CA LEU A 15 4.63 3.59 -0.38
C LEU A 15 4.33 2.13 -0.05
N LEU A 16 3.68 1.41 -0.96
CA LEU A 16 3.41 -0.02 -0.81
C LEU A 16 4.72 -0.82 -0.70
N THR A 17 5.70 -0.53 -1.55
CA THR A 17 7.00 -1.20 -1.54
C THR A 17 7.74 -0.99 -0.21
N ILE A 18 7.76 0.24 0.29
CA ILE A 18 8.38 0.57 1.59
C ILE A 18 7.69 -0.17 2.73
N LEU A 19 6.36 -0.22 2.75
CA LEU A 19 5.59 -0.90 3.79
C LEU A 19 5.81 -2.42 3.79
N ILE A 20 5.93 -3.03 2.60
CA ILE A 20 6.23 -4.46 2.47
C ILE A 20 7.64 -4.76 2.99
N ILE A 21 8.64 -3.95 2.64
CA ILE A 21 10.02 -4.14 3.12
C ILE A 21 10.14 -3.88 4.62
N SER A 22 9.41 -2.89 5.15
CA SER A 22 9.40 -2.55 6.58
C SER A 22 8.72 -3.62 7.45
N ARG A 23 7.99 -4.56 6.86
CA ARG A 23 7.34 -5.63 7.60
C ARG A 23 8.39 -6.61 8.11
N ASN A 24 8.43 -6.83 9.42
CA ASN A 24 9.34 -7.84 9.98
C ASN A 24 8.78 -9.25 9.68
N PRO A 25 9.50 -10.13 8.95
CA PRO A 25 9.02 -11.48 8.67
C PRO A 25 9.01 -12.38 9.93
N ALA A 26 9.72 -11.99 11.00
CA ALA A 26 9.77 -12.76 12.22
C ALA A 26 8.40 -12.79 12.93
N ARG A 27 7.90 -13.99 13.25
CA ARG A 27 6.68 -14.19 14.05
C ARG A 27 6.99 -13.99 15.53
N LEU A 28 7.26 -12.73 15.90
CA LEU A 28 7.56 -12.35 17.27
C LEU A 28 6.25 -12.06 18.05
N PRO A 29 6.06 -12.63 19.26
CA PRO A 29 4.93 -12.26 20.12
C PRO A 29 5.09 -10.83 20.66
N GLY A 30 3.98 -10.18 21.00
CA GLY A 30 3.97 -8.85 21.62
C GLY A 30 3.92 -7.67 20.64
N PHE A 31 4.70 -6.63 20.90
CA PHE A 31 4.66 -5.35 20.17
C PHE A 31 4.88 -5.50 18.66
N GLU A 32 5.82 -6.36 18.27
CA GLU A 32 6.13 -6.69 16.88
C GLU A 32 4.90 -7.24 16.11
N LYS A 33 4.09 -8.08 16.75
CA LYS A 33 2.86 -8.63 16.17
C LYS A 33 1.81 -7.54 15.95
N ALA A 34 1.61 -6.65 16.93
CA ALA A 34 0.67 -5.54 16.82
C ALA A 34 1.09 -4.53 15.75
N ARG A 35 2.40 -4.22 15.66
CA ARG A 35 2.97 -3.39 14.59
C ARG A 35 2.73 -4.00 13.21
N ASN A 36 3.06 -5.28 13.03
CA ASN A 36 2.84 -5.98 11.77
C ASN A 36 1.35 -6.05 11.41
N GLN A 37 0.46 -6.25 12.38
CA GLN A 37 -0.99 -6.23 12.13
C GLN A 37 -1.49 -4.85 11.69
N SER A 38 -0.92 -3.77 12.25
CA SER A 38 -1.21 -2.39 11.81
C SER A 38 -0.69 -2.12 10.40
N LEU A 39 0.53 -2.57 10.10
CA LEU A 39 1.10 -2.50 8.75
C LEU A 39 0.25 -3.27 7.74
N ASP A 40 -0.18 -4.48 8.08
CA ASP A 40 -1.03 -5.31 7.21
C ASP A 40 -2.38 -4.63 6.91
N LYS A 41 -3.03 -4.01 7.91
CA LYS A 41 -4.25 -3.21 7.69
C LYS A 41 -4.00 -2.02 6.76
N THR A 42 -2.88 -1.33 6.93
CA THR A 42 -2.50 -0.18 6.11
C THR A 42 -2.23 -0.59 4.67
N ILE A 43 -1.52 -1.71 4.46
CA ILE A 43 -1.26 -2.29 3.14
C ILE A 43 -2.58 -2.64 2.43
N ILE A 44 -3.53 -3.28 3.14
CA ILE A 44 -4.84 -3.63 2.56
C ILE A 44 -5.59 -2.38 2.09
N LEU A 45 -5.63 -1.32 2.91
CA LEU A 45 -6.29 -0.06 2.55
C LEU A 45 -5.64 0.55 1.29
N LEU A 46 -4.31 0.53 1.22
CA LEU A 46 -3.53 1.02 0.08
C LEU A 46 -3.82 0.25 -1.21
N VAL A 47 -3.91 -1.08 -1.12
CA VAL A 47 -4.24 -1.94 -2.26
C VAL A 47 -5.64 -1.64 -2.79
N ILE A 48 -6.63 -1.48 -1.90
CA ILE A 48 -8.00 -1.11 -2.30
C ILE A 48 -8.00 0.24 -3.01
N SER A 49 -7.28 1.23 -2.48
CA SER A 49 -7.14 2.55 -3.11
C SER A 49 -6.48 2.46 -4.50
N LEU A 50 -5.42 1.65 -4.64
CA LEU A 50 -4.74 1.41 -5.91
C LEU A 50 -5.70 0.83 -6.95
N ILE A 51 -6.53 -0.14 -6.58
CA ILE A 51 -7.54 -0.74 -7.46
C ILE A 51 -8.51 0.34 -7.97
N ILE A 52 -8.99 1.23 -7.11
CA ILE A 52 -9.88 2.34 -7.49
C ILE A 52 -9.18 3.28 -8.48
N VAL A 53 -7.92 3.63 -8.22
CA VAL A 53 -7.11 4.47 -9.13
C VAL A 53 -6.95 3.79 -10.50
N MET A 54 -6.71 2.48 -10.53
CA MET A 54 -6.63 1.70 -11.77
C MET A 54 -7.94 1.68 -12.56
N PHE A 55 -9.10 1.60 -11.90
CA PHE A 55 -10.39 1.78 -12.57
C PHE A 55 -10.53 3.19 -13.17
N GLY A 56 -10.05 4.22 -12.46
CA GLY A 56 -10.01 5.59 -12.98
C GLY A 56 -9.14 5.76 -14.23
N PHE A 57 -8.11 4.93 -14.40
CA PHE A 57 -7.31 4.87 -15.62
C PHE A 57 -7.97 4.12 -16.77
N LYS A 58 -8.77 3.09 -16.48
CA LYS A 58 -9.44 2.27 -17.50
C LYS A 58 -10.75 2.89 -18.00
N CYS A 59 -11.45 3.64 -17.16
CA CYS A 59 -12.71 4.30 -17.49
C CYS A 59 -12.56 5.69 -18.13
N ARG A 60 -11.34 6.10 -18.51
CA ARG A 60 -11.01 7.33 -19.23
C ARG A 60 -10.20 6.99 -20.48
#